data_AF-A0A0Q1C2W1-F1
#
_entry.id   AF-A0A0Q1C2W1-F1
#
_cell.length_a   1.000
_cell.length_b   1.000
_cell.length_c   1.000
_cell.angle_alpha   90.00
_cell.angle_beta   90.00
_cell.angle_gamma   90.00
#
_symmetry.space_group_name_H-M   'P 1'
#
loop_
_entity.id
_entity.type
_entity.pdbx_description
1 polymer ?
#
loop_
_entity_poly.entity_id
_entity_poly.type
_entity_poly.pdbx_seq_one_letter_code
_entity_poly.pdbx_strand_id
1 'polypeptide(L)' 'MKTAEERQKANLARLKRERNGTAVVSSLRSLKVQAEDKDKNLMPIICECVENDATLQEICDVLREVFGEAQPMKL' A
#
# COMPACT_ATOMS: atom_id res chain seq x y z
N MET A 1 24.93 18.03 1.80
CA MET A 1 23.68 17.76 1.03
C MET A 1 22.93 16.63 1.72
N LYS A 2 21.59 16.66 1.77
CA LYS A 2 20.81 15.55 2.34
C LYS A 2 20.95 14.30 1.49
N THR A 3 21.01 13.12 2.11
CA THR A 3 21.10 11.83 1.40
C THR A 3 19.80 11.54 0.63
N ALA A 4 19.81 10.54 -0.26
CA ALA A 4 18.58 10.09 -0.92
C ALA A 4 17.56 9.53 0.10
N GLU A 5 18.03 8.78 1.09
CA GLU A 5 17.20 8.23 2.16
C GLU A 5 16.53 9.32 3.00
N GLU A 6 17.29 10.34 3.43
CA GLU A 6 16.75 11.46 4.22
C GLU A 6 15.66 12.23 3.46
N ARG A 7 15.86 12.43 2.15
CA ARG A 7 14.86 13.08 1.29
C ARG A 7 13.60 12.23 1.16
N GLN A 8 13.74 10.91 0.99
CA GLN A 8 12.59 10.01 0.88
C GLN A 8 11.79 9.94 2.18
N LYS A 9 12.46 9.85 3.34
CA LYS A 9 11.81 9.89 4.65
C LYS A 9 11.04 11.20 4.86
N ALA A 10 11.65 12.34 4.51
CA ALA A 10 10.99 13.64 4.64
C ALA A 10 9.76 13.77 3.72
N ASN A 11 9.86 13.32 2.47
CA ASN A 11 8.75 13.32 1.51
C ASN A 11 7.60 12.42 1.99
N LEU A 12 7.92 11.21 2.47
CA LEU A 12 6.94 10.27 3.00
C LEU A 12 6.21 10.84 4.22
N ALA A 13 6.95 11.46 5.15
CA ALA A 13 6.36 12.09 6.31
C ALA A 13 5.45 13.27 5.94
N ARG A 14 5.81 14.04 4.91
CA ARG A 14 4.98 15.13 4.38
C ARG A 14 3.70 14.59 3.73
N LEU A 15 3.83 13.62 2.82
CA LEU A 15 2.71 12.96 2.15
C LEU A 15 1.67 12.45 3.16
N LYS A 16 2.12 11.73 4.19
CA LYS A 16 1.22 11.18 5.22
C LYS A 16 0.50 12.25 6.05
N ARG A 17 1.05 13.45 6.19
CA ARG A 17 0.40 14.57 6.89
C ARG A 17 -0.61 15.32 6.03
N GLU A 18 -0.35 15.42 4.73
CA GLU A 18 -1.12 16.28 3.82
C GLU A 18 -2.27 15.54 3.11
N ARG A 19 -2.16 14.22 2.92
CA ARG A 19 -3.16 13.42 2.20
C ARG A 19 -4.49 13.30 2.95
N ASN A 20 -5.54 12.94 2.21
CA ASN A 20 -6.82 12.54 2.79
C ASN A 20 -6.72 11.16 3.46
N GLY A 21 -6.43 11.14 4.76
CA GLY A 21 -6.26 9.90 5.52
C GLY A 21 -7.50 8.99 5.53
N THR A 22 -8.71 9.55 5.49
CA THR A 22 -9.95 8.76 5.44
C THR A 22 -10.09 8.03 4.12
N ALA A 23 -9.78 8.70 3.00
CA ALA A 23 -9.82 8.09 1.68
C ALA A 23 -8.82 6.92 1.57
N VAL A 24 -7.59 7.12 2.04
CA VAL A 24 -6.56 6.06 2.10
C VAL A 24 -7.04 4.85 2.90
N VAL A 25 -7.55 5.07 4.12
CA VAL A 25 -8.03 3.97 4.97
C VAL A 25 -9.19 3.23 4.31
N SER A 26 -10.10 3.95 3.64
CA SER A 26 -11.22 3.35 2.93
C SER A 26 -10.75 2.49 1.74
N SER A 27 -9.87 3.02 0.89
CA SER A 27 -9.38 2.29 -0.29
C SER A 27 -8.55 1.07 0.12
N LEU A 28 -7.71 1.18 1.16
CA LEU A 28 -6.95 0.04 1.69
C LEU A 28 -7.84 -1.05 2.29
N ARG A 29 -8.94 -0.69 2.96
CA ARG A 29 -9.93 -1.67 3.44
C ARG A 29 -10.63 -2.37 2.28
N SER A 30 -11.01 -1.63 1.24
CA SER A 30 -11.61 -2.20 0.03
C SER A 30 -10.63 -3.13 -0.70
N LEU A 31 -9.33 -2.75 -0.77
CA LEU A 31 -8.27 -3.61 -1.30
C LEU A 31 -8.19 -4.93 -0.53
N LYS A 32 -8.22 -4.90 0.80
CA LYS A 32 -8.20 -6.11 1.63
C LYS A 32 -9.36 -7.04 1.30
N VAL A 33 -10.59 -6.50 1.30
CA VAL A 33 -11.80 -7.29 1.01
C VAL A 33 -11.75 -7.90 -0.40
N GLN A 34 -11.30 -7.13 -1.40
CA GLN A 34 -11.20 -7.64 -2.77
C GLN A 34 -10.07 -8.67 -2.93
N ALA A 35 -8.98 -8.54 -2.17
CA ALA A 35 -7.86 -9.50 -2.19
C ALA A 35 -8.24 -10.87 -1.61
N GLU A 36 -9.27 -10.95 -0.76
CA GLU A 36 -9.79 -12.22 -0.24
C GLU A 36 -10.56 -13.03 -1.31
N ASP A 37 -11.00 -12.38 -2.40
CA ASP A 37 -11.71 -13.01 -3.52
C ASP A 37 -10.72 -13.41 -4.64
N LYS A 38 -10.63 -14.71 -4.91
CA LYS A 38 -9.72 -15.28 -5.91
C LYS A 38 -10.06 -14.91 -7.35
N ASP A 39 -11.31 -14.53 -7.61
CA ASP A 39 -11.79 -14.21 -8.96
C ASP A 39 -11.75 -12.70 -9.24
N LYS A 40 -11.31 -11.89 -8.28
CA LYS A 40 -11.21 -10.43 -8.42
C LYS A 40 -9.90 -9.97 -9.05
N ASN A 41 -10.02 -9.07 -10.02
CA ASN A 41 -8.89 -8.28 -10.51
C ASN A 41 -8.59 -7.14 -9.53
N LEU A 42 -7.39 -7.15 -8.94
CA LEU A 42 -6.97 -6.14 -7.96
C LEU A 42 -6.42 -4.85 -8.58
N MET A 43 -6.10 -4.83 -9.88
CA MET A 43 -5.52 -3.64 -10.50
C MET A 43 -6.38 -2.37 -10.36
N PRO A 44 -7.72 -2.41 -10.58
CA PRO A 44 -8.55 -1.23 -10.40
C PRO A 44 -8.48 -0.65 -8.97
N ILE A 45 -8.54 -1.51 -7.94
CA ILE A 45 -8.51 -1.05 -6.54
C ILE A 45 -7.10 -0.62 -6.11
N ILE A 46 -6.03 -1.19 -6.70
CA ILE A 46 -4.66 -0.69 -6.50
C ILE A 46 -4.52 0.72 -7.09
N CYS A 47 -5.06 0.99 -8.28
CA CYS A 47 -5.07 2.34 -8.85
C CYS A 47 -5.80 3.34 -7.95
N GLU A 48 -6.98 2.97 -7.44
CA GLU A 48 -7.73 3.82 -6.49
C GLU A 48 -6.92 4.09 -5.20
N CYS A 49 -6.18 3.11 -4.69
CA CYS A 49 -5.29 3.33 -3.55
C CYS A 49 -4.19 4.35 -3.87
N VAL A 50 -3.57 4.26 -5.06
CA VAL A 50 -2.53 5.18 -5.50
C VAL A 50 -3.09 6.60 -5.71
N GLU A 51 -4.26 6.72 -6.32
CA GLU A 51 -4.97 8.00 -6.51
C GLU A 51 -5.31 8.68 -5.18
N ASN A 52 -5.52 7.91 -4.13
CA ASN A 52 -5.73 8.40 -2.77
C ASN A 52 -4.43 8.63 -1.97
N ASP A 53 -3.26 8.58 -2.59
CA ASP A 53 -1.95 8.73 -1.93
C ASP A 53 -1.62 7.64 -0.89
N ALA A 54 -2.14 6.42 -1.08
CA ALA A 54 -1.64 5.25 -0.36
C ALA A 54 -0.21 4.94 -0.80
N THR A 55 0.65 4.63 0.16
CA THR A 55 2.06 4.36 -0.13
C THR A 55 2.27 2.91 -0.58
N LEU A 56 3.36 2.66 -1.30
CA LEU A 56 3.75 1.30 -1.70
C LEU A 56 3.78 0.33 -0.49
N GLN A 57 4.35 0.78 0.62
CA GLN A 57 4.40 -0.02 1.85
C GLN A 57 3.00 -0.38 2.35
N GLU A 58 2.07 0.58 2.43
CA GLU A 58 0.72 0.36 2.94
C GLU A 58 -0.10 -0.60 2.06
N ILE A 59 0.03 -0.48 0.74
CA ILE A 59 -0.59 -1.42 -0.21
C ILE A 59 0.01 -2.82 -0.02
N CYS A 60 1.33 -2.94 0.06
CA CYS A 60 1.99 -4.22 0.29
C CYS A 60 1.68 -4.81 1.68
N ASP A 61 1.53 -3.99 2.72
CA ASP A 61 1.14 -4.43 4.07
C ASP A 61 -0.24 -5.12 4.01
N VAL A 62 -1.23 -4.49 3.36
CA VAL A 62 -2.57 -5.08 3.18
C VAL A 62 -2.49 -6.41 2.44
N LEU A 63 -1.74 -6.48 1.35
CA LEU A 63 -1.61 -7.73 0.58
C LEU A 63 -0.87 -8.82 1.37
N ARG A 64 0.12 -8.45 2.19
CA ARG A 64 0.80 -9.38 3.09
C ARG A 64 -0.11 -9.91 4.20
N GLU A 65 -1.07 -9.14 4.67
CA GLU A 65 -2.07 -9.64 5.63
C GLU A 65 -2.97 -10.72 5.03
N VAL A 66 -3.29 -10.63 3.73
CA VAL A 66 -4.18 -11.58 3.06
C VAL A 66 -3.42 -12.80 2.51
N PHE A 67 -2.28 -12.57 1.87
CA PHE A 67 -1.53 -13.60 1.15
C PHE A 67 -0.31 -14.14 1.91
N GLY A 68 0.14 -13.44 2.94
CA GLY A 68 1.42 -13.70 3.58
C GLY A 68 2.62 -13.24 2.73
N GLU A 69 3.80 -13.73 3.10
CA GLU A 69 5.05 -13.49 2.39
C GLU A 69 5.60 -14.78 1.82
N ALA A 70 5.95 -14.79 0.53
CA ALA A 70 6.57 -15.94 -0.10
C ALA A 70 7.90 -16.27 0.60
N GLN A 71 8.03 -17.50 1.07
CA GLN A 71 9.27 -18.00 1.67
C GLN A 71 10.06 -18.81 0.63
N PRO A 72 11.38 -18.60 0.51
CA PRO A 72 12.19 -19.44 -0.35
C PRO A 72 12.13 -20.89 0.14
N MET A 73 11.93 -21.84 -0.77
CA MET A 73 12.09 -23.26 -0.46
C MET A 73 13.57 -23.50 -0.10
N LYS A 74 13.82 -23.91 1.14
CA LYS A 74 15.13 -24.42 1.54
C LYS A 74 15.25 -25.84 0.97
N LEU A 75 16.10 -26.01 -0.03
CA LEU A 75 16.57 -27.31 -0.52
C LEU A 75 17.62 -27.89 0.44
#